data_AF-A0A9N9IL83-F1
#
_entry.id   AF-A0A9N9IL83-F1
#
_cell.length_a   1.000
_cell.length_b   1.000
_cell.length_c   1.000
_cell.angle_alpha   90.00
_cell.angle_beta   90.00
_cell.angle_gamma   90.00
#
_symmetry.space_group_name_H-M   'P 1'
#
loop_
_entity.id
_entity.type
_entity.pdbx_description
1 polymer ?
#
loop_
_entity_poly.entity_id
_entity_poly.type
_entity_poly.pdbx_seq_one_letter_code
_entity_poly.pdbx_strand_id
1 'polypeptide(L)'
;LLPTILEDLLAARKRAKADLKKETDPFKKAVLDGRQLALKMSANSVYGFTGATAGKLPCIEISASVTAYGRQMIERTKQEVESHFSIINGYKHDAHVIYGDTDSVMIKFGVDNLADAMKLGQEASKYVTEKFIEPIKLEFEKVYFPYLLISKKRYAGLYWTNPNKWDKLDTKGIETVRRDSCLLVQNVIETCLRKILIDRDVVGAEEYAKKTISDLLQNKIDMSQLVITKALSKSDYASKQPHSCLAERMRKRDPGSAPTLGDRVAYVIVKATKNAPAYEKSEEPIYVLENNIPIDTSYYLENQLSKPLMRIFEPILGDKANSLLAGEHTRIIQNTTPTIGGLMKFAVKTPTCLGCKTPLSKSDAAVCKHCKPKLGELFQKQLDVVNSLETHFARLWTQCQRCQGSLHQDILCSSRD
;
A
#
# COMPACT_ATOMS: atom_id res chain seq x y z
N LEU A 1 -43.06 -4.83 1.85
CA LEU A 1 -42.48 -3.58 1.31
C LEU A 1 -40.96 -3.67 1.13
N LEU A 2 -40.16 -3.79 2.20
CA LEU A 2 -38.69 -3.88 2.06
C LEU A 2 -38.20 -5.03 1.15
N PRO A 3 -38.77 -6.25 1.21
CA PRO A 3 -38.39 -7.33 0.27
C PRO A 3 -38.59 -6.96 -1.19
N THR A 4 -39.74 -6.34 -1.53
CA THR A 4 -40.07 -5.89 -2.90
C THR A 4 -39.05 -4.87 -3.42
N ILE A 5 -38.68 -3.89 -2.60
CA ILE A 5 -37.65 -2.89 -2.96
C ILE A 5 -36.30 -3.58 -3.22
N LEU A 6 -35.94 -4.56 -2.39
CA LEU A 6 -34.71 -5.31 -2.56
C LEU A 6 -34.73 -6.19 -3.82
N GLU A 7 -35.86 -6.82 -4.14
CA GLU A 7 -36.05 -7.60 -5.37
C GLU A 7 -35.82 -6.73 -6.62
N ASP A 8 -36.38 -5.52 -6.66
CA ASP A 8 -36.18 -4.58 -7.77
C ASP A 8 -34.71 -4.16 -7.92
N LEU A 9 -34.05 -3.82 -6.81
CA LEU A 9 -32.63 -3.46 -6.80
C LEU A 9 -31.73 -4.63 -7.22
N LEU A 10 -32.03 -5.84 -6.76
CA LEU A 10 -31.30 -7.06 -7.13
C LEU A 10 -31.52 -7.41 -8.61
N ALA A 11 -32.73 -7.27 -9.14
CA ALA A 11 -33.04 -7.49 -10.55
C ALA A 11 -32.31 -6.46 -11.44
N ALA A 12 -32.29 -5.19 -11.05
CA ALA A 12 -31.51 -4.16 -11.73
C ALA A 12 -30.01 -4.47 -11.72
N ARG A 13 -29.47 -4.89 -10.58
CA ARG A 13 -28.06 -5.29 -10.46
C ARG A 13 -27.74 -6.53 -11.29
N LYS A 14 -28.65 -7.50 -11.37
CA LYS A 14 -28.50 -8.71 -12.21
C LYS A 14 -28.38 -8.35 -13.68
N ARG A 15 -29.19 -7.40 -14.17
CA ARG A 15 -29.08 -6.86 -15.54
C ARG A 15 -27.73 -6.17 -15.77
N ALA A 16 -27.30 -5.29 -14.86
CA ALA A 16 -26.00 -4.62 -14.97
C ALA A 16 -24.81 -5.60 -15.00
N LYS A 17 -24.84 -6.67 -14.20
CA LYS A 17 -23.82 -7.74 -14.25
C LYS A 17 -23.87 -8.54 -15.55
N ALA A 18 -25.04 -8.71 -16.17
CA ALA A 18 -25.17 -9.38 -17.46
C ALA A 18 -24.55 -8.56 -18.59
N ASP A 19 -24.73 -7.24 -18.57
CA ASP A 19 -24.08 -6.30 -19.50
C ASP A 19 -22.56 -6.34 -19.33
N LEU A 20 -22.06 -6.31 -18.08
CA LEU A 20 -20.64 -6.39 -17.76
C LEU A 20 -19.96 -7.65 -18.32
N LYS A 21 -20.67 -8.79 -18.33
CA LYS A 21 -20.14 -10.06 -18.86
C LYS A 21 -19.97 -10.06 -20.39
N LYS A 22 -20.74 -9.24 -21.11
CA LYS A 22 -20.72 -9.17 -22.58
C LYS A 22 -19.70 -8.16 -23.11
N GLU A 23 -19.39 -7.13 -22.32
CA GLU A 23 -18.44 -6.10 -22.70
C GLU A 23 -17.03 -6.68 -22.86
N THR A 24 -16.22 -6.11 -23.75
CA THR A 24 -14.82 -6.52 -23.99
C THR A 24 -13.85 -5.41 -23.64
N ASP A 25 -14.24 -4.15 -23.85
CA ASP A 25 -13.41 -2.97 -23.61
C ASP A 25 -13.09 -2.81 -22.10
N PRO A 26 -11.81 -2.71 -21.71
CA PRO A 26 -11.41 -2.62 -20.30
C PRO A 26 -11.95 -1.38 -19.58
N PHE A 27 -12.02 -0.23 -20.27
CA PHE A 27 -12.49 1.01 -19.67
C PHE A 27 -14.00 0.96 -19.43
N LYS A 28 -14.78 0.54 -20.43
CA LYS A 28 -16.23 0.34 -20.30
C LYS A 28 -16.57 -0.73 -19.26
N LYS A 29 -15.79 -1.82 -19.18
CA LYS A 29 -15.92 -2.82 -18.11
C LYS A 29 -15.78 -2.17 -16.73
N ALA A 30 -14.78 -1.31 -16.54
CA ALA A 30 -14.59 -0.62 -15.26
C ALA A 30 -15.78 0.30 -14.92
N VAL A 31 -16.33 1.01 -15.90
CA VAL A 31 -17.52 1.85 -15.72
C VAL A 31 -18.75 1.01 -15.37
N LEU A 32 -18.99 -0.10 -16.07
CA LEU A 32 -20.10 -1.02 -15.78
C LEU A 32 -19.94 -1.71 -14.42
N ASP A 33 -18.71 -2.02 -14.01
CA ASP A 33 -18.45 -2.53 -12.66
C ASP A 33 -18.76 -1.46 -11.60
N GLY A 34 -18.39 -0.20 -11.84
CA GLY A 34 -18.83 0.94 -11.02
C GLY A 34 -20.35 1.02 -10.89
N ARG A 35 -21.09 0.84 -11.99
CA ARG A 35 -22.56 0.81 -12.01
C ARG A 35 -23.14 -0.32 -11.14
N GLN A 36 -22.63 -1.56 -11.26
CA GLN A 36 -23.15 -2.66 -10.43
C GLN A 36 -22.79 -2.49 -8.95
N LEU A 37 -21.63 -1.90 -8.64
CA LEU A 37 -21.21 -1.58 -7.28
C LEU A 37 -22.12 -0.51 -6.66
N ALA A 38 -22.51 0.52 -7.41
CA ALA A 38 -23.46 1.52 -6.95
C ALA A 38 -24.81 0.89 -6.58
N LEU A 39 -25.36 0.02 -7.44
CA LEU A 39 -26.60 -0.71 -7.16
C LEU A 39 -26.47 -1.64 -5.93
N LYS A 40 -25.32 -2.31 -5.76
CA LYS A 40 -25.02 -3.10 -4.55
C LYS A 40 -25.05 -2.21 -3.31
N MET A 41 -24.43 -1.04 -3.38
CA MET A 41 -24.34 -0.09 -2.27
C MET A 41 -25.73 0.43 -1.89
N SER A 42 -26.59 0.74 -2.87
CA SER A 42 -27.98 1.11 -2.64
C SER A 42 -28.76 0.01 -1.92
N ALA A 43 -28.64 -1.25 -2.37
CA ALA A 43 -29.30 -2.39 -1.71
C ALA A 43 -28.82 -2.56 -0.26
N ASN A 44 -27.51 -2.47 -0.01
CA ASN A 44 -26.95 -2.52 1.34
C ASN A 44 -27.41 -1.34 2.20
N SER A 45 -27.62 -0.17 1.60
CA SER A 45 -28.11 1.03 2.29
C SER A 45 -29.56 0.87 2.78
N VAL A 46 -30.38 0.00 2.17
CA VAL A 46 -31.73 -0.30 2.67
C VAL A 46 -31.66 -0.95 4.06
N TYR A 47 -30.75 -1.91 4.25
CA TYR A 47 -30.45 -2.46 5.58
C TYR A 47 -29.84 -1.41 6.52
N GLY A 48 -28.91 -0.59 6.02
CA GLY A 48 -28.30 0.47 6.82
C GLY A 48 -29.30 1.50 7.33
N PHE A 49 -30.33 1.79 6.53
CA PHE A 49 -31.41 2.72 6.88
C PHE A 49 -32.20 2.26 8.11
N THR A 50 -32.49 0.95 8.24
CA THR A 50 -33.21 0.44 9.42
C THR A 50 -32.38 0.55 10.70
N GLY A 51 -31.04 0.49 10.60
CA GLY A 51 -30.14 0.63 11.75
C GLY A 51 -29.72 2.07 12.09
N ALA A 52 -30.10 3.06 11.29
CA ALA A 52 -29.63 4.43 11.44
C ALA A 52 -30.39 5.17 12.56
N THR A 53 -29.79 5.26 13.75
CA THR A 53 -30.38 5.95 14.92
C THR A 53 -30.61 7.44 14.68
N ALA A 54 -29.68 8.10 13.96
CA ALA A 54 -29.86 9.46 13.45
C ALA A 54 -30.51 9.42 12.06
N GLY A 55 -31.78 8.98 12.01
CA GLY A 55 -32.53 8.78 10.77
C GLY A 55 -34.01 9.10 10.93
N LYS A 56 -34.78 8.94 9.85
CA LYS A 56 -36.23 9.22 9.86
C LYS A 56 -37.07 8.09 10.45
N LEU A 57 -36.62 6.84 10.32
CA LEU A 57 -37.37 5.65 10.74
C LEU A 57 -36.43 4.51 11.20
N PRO A 58 -35.75 4.65 12.35
CA PRO A 58 -34.92 3.59 12.89
C PRO A 58 -35.77 2.40 13.39
N CYS A 59 -35.37 1.19 13.03
CA CYS A 59 -35.85 -0.06 13.60
C CYS A 59 -34.65 -0.99 13.82
N ILE A 60 -34.06 -0.86 15.01
CA ILE A 60 -32.80 -1.49 15.38
C ILE A 60 -32.97 -3.01 15.45
N GLU A 61 -34.15 -3.49 15.82
CA GLU A 61 -34.52 -4.89 15.94
C GLU A 61 -34.30 -5.62 14.62
N ILE A 62 -34.76 -5.04 13.50
CA ILE A 62 -34.52 -5.60 12.15
C ILE A 62 -33.02 -5.70 11.89
N SER A 63 -32.27 -4.63 12.17
CA SER A 63 -30.83 -4.62 11.92
C SER A 63 -30.08 -5.67 12.77
N ALA A 64 -30.50 -5.86 14.02
CA ALA A 64 -29.95 -6.84 14.94
C ALA A 64 -30.27 -8.26 14.47
N SER A 65 -31.52 -8.55 14.09
CA SER A 65 -31.95 -9.84 13.56
C SER A 65 -31.17 -10.22 12.30
N VAL A 66 -30.97 -9.29 11.35
CA VAL A 66 -30.16 -9.55 10.13
C VAL A 66 -28.73 -9.94 10.50
N THR A 67 -28.08 -9.24 11.44
CA THR A 67 -26.71 -9.62 11.85
C THR A 67 -26.64 -10.93 12.60
N ALA A 68 -27.68 -11.28 13.38
CA ALA A 68 -27.78 -12.55 14.09
C ALA A 68 -27.91 -13.71 13.09
N TYR A 69 -28.82 -13.62 12.13
CA TYR A 69 -28.93 -14.59 11.05
C TYR A 69 -27.64 -14.71 10.24
N GLY A 70 -26.98 -13.60 9.93
CA GLY A 70 -25.66 -13.62 9.25
C GLY A 70 -24.62 -14.46 9.99
N ARG A 71 -24.48 -14.26 11.31
CA ARG A 71 -23.55 -15.04 12.15
C ARG A 71 -23.94 -16.52 12.19
N GLN A 72 -25.23 -16.82 12.37
CA GLN A 72 -25.73 -18.19 12.42
C GLN A 72 -25.51 -18.94 11.11
N MET A 73 -25.73 -18.28 9.96
CA MET A 73 -25.54 -18.87 8.64
C MET A 73 -24.07 -19.20 8.36
N ILE A 74 -23.13 -18.34 8.74
CA ILE A 74 -21.69 -18.61 8.59
C ILE A 74 -21.26 -19.79 9.46
N GLU A 75 -21.69 -19.81 10.73
CA GLU A 75 -21.34 -20.88 11.64
C GLU A 75 -21.90 -22.22 11.15
N ARG A 76 -23.16 -22.23 10.69
CA ARG A 76 -23.76 -23.41 10.06
C ARG A 76 -22.99 -23.83 8.80
N THR A 77 -22.60 -22.89 7.95
CA THR A 77 -21.79 -23.17 6.75
C THR A 77 -20.47 -23.84 7.11
N LYS A 78 -19.77 -23.34 8.14
CA LYS A 78 -18.54 -23.93 8.65
C LYS A 78 -18.78 -25.38 9.11
N GLN A 79 -19.78 -25.60 9.96
CA GLN A 79 -20.09 -26.92 10.50
C GLN A 79 -20.43 -27.93 9.41
N GLU A 80 -21.26 -27.53 8.43
CA GLU A 80 -21.65 -28.39 7.30
C GLU A 80 -20.45 -28.78 6.44
N VAL A 81 -19.54 -27.82 6.16
CA VAL A 81 -18.34 -28.09 5.35
C VAL A 81 -17.37 -29.01 6.09
N GLU A 82 -17.03 -28.71 7.35
CA GLU A 82 -16.07 -29.51 8.13
C GLU A 82 -16.61 -30.91 8.43
N SER A 83 -17.93 -31.07 8.59
CA SER A 83 -18.55 -32.37 8.82
C SER A 83 -18.62 -33.22 7.54
N HIS A 84 -19.04 -32.61 6.42
CA HIS A 84 -19.25 -33.35 5.17
C HIS A 84 -17.94 -33.72 4.48
N PHE A 85 -17.02 -32.78 4.33
CA PHE A 85 -15.74 -32.97 3.64
C PHE A 85 -14.67 -33.52 4.58
N SER A 86 -14.90 -34.74 5.07
CA SER A 86 -14.01 -35.42 6.02
C SER A 86 -13.60 -36.81 5.52
N ILE A 87 -12.52 -37.34 6.08
CA ILE A 87 -12.00 -38.68 5.76
C ILE A 87 -13.05 -39.76 6.04
N ILE A 88 -13.85 -39.56 7.10
CA ILE A 88 -14.94 -40.47 7.50
C ILE A 88 -15.97 -40.64 6.37
N ASN A 89 -16.22 -39.57 5.60
CA ASN A 89 -17.16 -39.58 4.48
C ASN A 89 -16.50 -39.97 3.14
N GLY A 90 -15.27 -40.47 3.16
CA GLY A 90 -14.55 -40.96 1.98
C GLY A 90 -13.75 -39.90 1.21
N TYR A 91 -13.58 -38.70 1.76
CA TYR A 91 -12.68 -37.69 1.17
C TYR A 91 -11.21 -37.98 1.51
N LYS A 92 -10.29 -37.46 0.69
CA LYS A 92 -8.84 -37.71 0.88
C LYS A 92 -8.27 -37.05 2.15
N HIS A 93 -8.82 -35.91 2.54
CA HIS A 93 -8.36 -35.11 3.67
C HIS A 93 -9.57 -34.48 4.36
N ASP A 94 -9.40 -34.12 5.63
CA ASP A 94 -10.36 -33.31 6.36
C ASP A 94 -10.27 -31.84 5.91
N ALA A 95 -11.40 -31.28 5.49
CA ALA A 95 -11.50 -29.88 5.16
C ALA A 95 -11.56 -29.03 6.44
N HIS A 96 -10.81 -27.93 6.46
CA HIS A 96 -10.80 -27.00 7.57
C HIS A 96 -11.08 -25.57 7.12
N VAL A 97 -11.96 -24.86 7.82
CA VAL A 97 -12.21 -23.45 7.55
C VAL A 97 -11.09 -22.62 8.20
N ILE A 98 -10.21 -22.07 7.36
CA ILE A 98 -9.03 -21.30 7.80
C ILE A 98 -9.35 -19.83 8.11
N TYR A 99 -10.38 -19.28 7.50
CA TYR A 99 -10.77 -17.89 7.68
C TYR A 99 -12.22 -17.66 7.25
N GLY A 100 -12.88 -16.67 7.87
CA GLY A 100 -14.19 -16.20 7.44
C GLY A 100 -14.38 -14.72 7.76
N ASP A 101 -15.03 -13.99 6.86
CA ASP A 101 -15.25 -12.54 7.00
C ASP A 101 -16.67 -12.16 6.61
N THR A 102 -17.62 -12.28 7.54
CA THR A 102 -19.04 -11.87 7.45
C THR A 102 -19.92 -12.47 6.34
N ASP A 103 -19.40 -12.71 5.15
CA ASP A 103 -20.13 -13.23 4.00
C ASP A 103 -19.33 -14.26 3.20
N SER A 104 -18.09 -14.54 3.62
CA SER A 104 -17.18 -15.45 2.95
C SER A 104 -16.55 -16.44 3.93
N VAL A 105 -16.35 -17.67 3.45
CA VAL A 105 -15.63 -18.74 4.13
C VAL A 105 -14.48 -19.22 3.25
N MET A 106 -13.29 -19.33 3.83
CA MET A 106 -12.11 -19.83 3.15
C MET A 106 -11.79 -21.21 3.68
N ILE A 107 -11.89 -22.20 2.81
CA ILE A 107 -11.80 -23.61 3.16
C ILE A 107 -10.48 -24.16 2.61
N LYS A 108 -9.71 -24.83 3.46
CA LYS A 108 -8.54 -25.61 3.06
C LYS A 108 -8.95 -27.07 2.94
N PHE A 109 -9.07 -27.56 1.71
CA PHE A 109 -9.42 -28.96 1.40
C PHE A 109 -8.23 -29.94 1.49
N GLY A 110 -7.00 -29.45 1.68
CA GLY A 110 -5.81 -30.31 1.81
C GLY A 110 -5.27 -30.91 0.51
N VAL A 111 -5.90 -30.63 -0.65
CA VAL A 111 -5.43 -31.11 -1.95
C VAL A 111 -4.32 -30.24 -2.54
N ASP A 112 -3.35 -30.87 -3.20
CA ASP A 112 -2.21 -30.18 -3.83
C ASP A 112 -2.48 -29.67 -5.24
N ASN A 113 -3.61 -30.08 -5.84
CA ASN A 113 -3.99 -29.70 -7.21
C ASN A 113 -5.09 -28.63 -7.22
N LEU A 114 -4.83 -27.54 -7.95
CA LEU A 114 -5.75 -26.42 -8.09
C LEU A 114 -7.09 -26.82 -8.73
N ALA A 115 -7.05 -27.71 -9.74
CA ALA A 115 -8.26 -28.15 -10.43
C ALA A 115 -9.20 -28.94 -9.51
N ASP A 116 -8.64 -29.76 -8.62
CA ASP A 116 -9.43 -30.55 -7.67
C ASP A 116 -9.97 -29.67 -6.54
N ALA A 117 -9.18 -28.69 -6.07
CA ALA A 117 -9.65 -27.68 -5.12
C ALA A 117 -10.83 -26.87 -5.70
N MET A 118 -10.79 -26.52 -6.99
CA MET A 118 -11.90 -25.83 -7.66
C MET A 118 -13.16 -26.70 -7.76
N LYS A 119 -13.02 -27.99 -8.08
CA LYS A 119 -14.15 -28.94 -8.12
C LYS A 119 -14.80 -29.09 -6.74
N LEU A 120 -13.99 -29.34 -5.71
CA LEU A 120 -14.46 -29.46 -4.32
C LEU A 120 -15.12 -28.16 -3.83
N GLY A 121 -14.56 -27.00 -4.19
CA GLY A 121 -15.17 -25.71 -3.88
C GLY A 121 -16.55 -25.51 -4.53
N GLN A 122 -16.71 -25.94 -5.78
CA GLN A 122 -18.00 -25.91 -6.46
C GLN A 122 -19.00 -26.88 -5.84
N GLU A 123 -18.58 -28.10 -5.51
CA GLU A 123 -19.39 -29.10 -4.83
C GLU A 123 -19.85 -28.60 -3.45
N ALA A 124 -18.93 -28.08 -2.64
CA ALA A 124 -19.23 -27.49 -1.34
C ALA A 124 -20.24 -26.34 -1.44
N SER A 125 -20.09 -25.46 -2.45
CA SER A 125 -21.03 -24.35 -2.63
C SER A 125 -22.46 -24.82 -2.94
N LYS A 126 -22.62 -25.90 -3.73
CA LYS A 126 -23.92 -26.49 -4.06
C LYS A 126 -24.51 -27.18 -2.83
N TYR A 127 -23.74 -28.05 -2.17
CA TYR A 127 -24.15 -28.77 -0.98
C TYR A 127 -24.65 -27.83 0.13
N VAL A 128 -23.89 -26.76 0.41
CA VAL A 128 -24.27 -25.79 1.44
C VAL A 128 -25.50 -24.99 1.03
N THR A 129 -25.64 -24.63 -0.26
CA THR A 129 -26.82 -23.90 -0.76
C THR A 129 -28.11 -24.68 -0.51
N GLU A 130 -28.11 -26.00 -0.68
CA GLU A 130 -29.28 -26.86 -0.46
C GLU A 130 -29.76 -26.88 1.01
N LYS A 131 -28.93 -26.44 1.96
CA LYS A 131 -29.26 -26.38 3.40
C LYS A 131 -29.98 -25.08 3.80
N PHE A 132 -30.01 -24.08 2.91
CA PHE A 132 -30.61 -22.78 3.17
C PHE A 132 -31.89 -22.58 2.36
N ILE A 133 -32.73 -21.64 2.81
CA ILE A 133 -33.96 -21.26 2.12
C ILE A 133 -33.64 -20.40 0.89
N GLU A 134 -34.42 -20.53 -0.19
CA GLU A 134 -34.36 -19.58 -1.30
C GLU A 134 -34.73 -18.16 -0.79
N PRO A 135 -34.06 -17.09 -1.26
CA PRO A 135 -33.09 -17.00 -2.36
C PRO A 135 -31.61 -17.06 -1.91
N ILE A 136 -31.31 -17.60 -0.72
CA ILE A 136 -29.94 -17.65 -0.19
C ILE A 136 -29.14 -18.69 -0.98
N LYS A 137 -28.06 -18.23 -1.60
CA LYS A 137 -27.17 -19.07 -2.41
C LYS A 137 -25.72 -18.78 -2.08
N LEU A 138 -24.95 -19.83 -1.82
CA LEU A 138 -23.51 -19.76 -1.73
C LEU A 138 -22.92 -20.03 -3.12
N GLU A 139 -22.03 -19.16 -3.58
CA GLU A 139 -21.36 -19.32 -4.87
C GLU A 139 -19.87 -19.52 -4.66
N PHE A 140 -19.31 -20.53 -5.31
CA PHE A 140 -17.86 -20.65 -5.44
C PHE A 140 -17.32 -19.49 -6.29
N GLU A 141 -16.39 -18.72 -5.72
CA GLU A 141 -15.86 -17.51 -6.38
C GLU A 141 -14.45 -17.72 -6.94
N LYS A 142 -13.56 -18.35 -6.15
CA LYS A 142 -12.11 -18.37 -6.42
C LYS A 142 -11.35 -19.37 -5.56
N VAL A 143 -10.12 -19.70 -5.97
CA VAL A 143 -9.09 -20.32 -5.12
C VAL A 143 -7.90 -19.38 -4.96
N TYR A 144 -7.28 -19.38 -3.78
CA TYR A 144 -5.99 -18.74 -3.56
C TYR A 144 -4.86 -19.76 -3.59
N PHE A 145 -3.86 -19.53 -4.45
CA PHE A 145 -2.67 -20.38 -4.51
C PHE A 145 -1.46 -19.62 -5.08
N PRO A 146 -0.46 -19.22 -4.28
CA PRO A 146 -0.38 -19.31 -2.82
C PRO A 146 -1.31 -18.32 -2.09
N TYR A 147 -1.48 -18.56 -0.78
CA TYR A 147 -2.28 -17.74 0.13
C TYR A 147 -1.46 -17.32 1.36
N LEU A 148 -1.52 -16.04 1.71
CA LEU A 148 -0.83 -15.43 2.85
C LEU A 148 -1.86 -14.71 3.73
N LEU A 149 -2.18 -15.31 4.87
CA LEU A 149 -3.05 -14.72 5.89
C LEU A 149 -2.20 -14.06 6.98
N ILE A 150 -2.27 -12.73 7.10
CA ILE A 150 -1.49 -11.97 8.09
C ILE A 150 -2.33 -11.78 9.36
N SER A 151 -3.53 -11.23 9.21
CA SER A 151 -4.46 -11.02 10.31
C SER A 151 -5.90 -10.92 9.81
N LYS A 152 -6.86 -10.76 10.72
CA LYS A 152 -8.24 -10.45 10.34
C LYS A 152 -8.29 -9.23 9.41
N LYS A 153 -8.99 -9.37 8.29
CA LYS A 153 -9.10 -8.39 7.19
C LYS A 153 -7.77 -7.98 6.54
N ARG A 154 -6.70 -8.77 6.72
CA ARG A 154 -5.39 -8.54 6.12
C ARG A 154 -4.82 -9.82 5.53
N TYR A 155 -4.92 -9.98 4.22
CA TYR A 155 -4.44 -11.15 3.52
C TYR A 155 -4.05 -10.82 2.08
N ALA A 156 -3.17 -11.63 1.51
CA ALA A 156 -2.77 -11.59 0.12
C ALA A 156 -2.82 -12.99 -0.48
N GLY A 157 -3.05 -13.08 -1.78
CA GLY A 157 -2.93 -14.35 -2.49
C GLY A 157 -3.07 -14.17 -3.99
N LEU A 158 -2.60 -15.15 -4.76
CA LEU A 158 -2.88 -15.17 -6.19
C LEU A 158 -4.32 -15.64 -6.41
N TYR A 159 -5.06 -14.85 -7.17
CA TYR A 159 -6.48 -15.03 -7.45
C TYR A 159 -6.64 -15.96 -8.65
N TRP A 160 -7.26 -17.12 -8.46
CA TRP A 160 -7.50 -18.09 -9.54
C TRP A 160 -9.01 -18.32 -9.75
N THR A 161 -9.50 -17.99 -10.94
CA THR A 161 -10.83 -18.39 -11.44
C THR A 161 -10.78 -19.61 -12.35
N ASN A 162 -9.62 -19.87 -12.96
CA ASN A 162 -9.36 -20.99 -13.83
C ASN A 162 -8.08 -21.71 -13.36
N PRO A 163 -7.92 -23.01 -13.66
CA PRO A 163 -6.79 -23.79 -13.14
C PRO A 163 -5.46 -23.53 -13.87
N ASN A 164 -5.47 -22.81 -15.00
CA ASN A 164 -4.32 -22.71 -15.89
C ASN A 164 -3.50 -21.42 -15.66
N LYS A 165 -4.18 -20.33 -15.31
CA LYS A 165 -3.56 -19.01 -15.14
C LYS A 165 -4.26 -18.22 -14.04
N TRP A 166 -3.46 -17.61 -13.17
CA TRP A 166 -3.94 -16.65 -12.18
C TRP A 166 -4.37 -15.34 -12.83
N ASP A 167 -5.39 -14.70 -12.26
CA ASP A 167 -5.97 -13.47 -12.80
C ASP A 167 -5.22 -12.23 -12.30
N LYS A 168 -4.97 -12.17 -10.99
CA LYS A 168 -4.26 -11.06 -10.33
C LYS A 168 -3.72 -11.46 -8.95
N LEU A 169 -2.81 -10.64 -8.44
CA LEU A 169 -2.47 -10.64 -7.02
C LEU A 169 -3.57 -9.86 -6.28
N ASP A 170 -4.33 -10.53 -5.40
CA ASP A 170 -5.33 -9.88 -4.57
C ASP A 170 -4.74 -9.54 -3.21
N THR A 171 -4.85 -8.27 -2.81
CA THR A 171 -4.41 -7.77 -1.51
C THR A 171 -5.58 -7.10 -0.80
N LYS A 172 -5.94 -7.59 0.39
CA LYS A 172 -7.03 -7.02 1.20
C LYS A 172 -6.46 -6.45 2.49
N GLY A 173 -6.71 -5.16 2.74
CA GLY A 173 -6.35 -4.47 3.99
C GLY A 173 -4.85 -4.32 4.27
N ILE A 174 -3.99 -4.75 3.34
CA ILE A 174 -2.54 -4.55 3.34
C ILE A 174 -2.23 -3.13 2.84
N GLU A 175 -1.07 -2.62 3.21
CA GLU A 175 -0.60 -1.27 2.92
C GLU A 175 -0.60 -0.91 1.43
N THR A 176 -0.61 -1.87 0.51
CA THR A 176 -0.68 -1.65 -0.96
C THR A 176 -1.98 -1.01 -1.42
N VAL A 177 -3.10 -1.29 -0.76
CA VAL A 177 -4.42 -0.73 -1.12
C VAL A 177 -4.85 0.41 -0.19
N ARG A 178 -4.05 0.68 0.84
CA ARG A 178 -4.32 1.73 1.81
C ARG A 178 -3.76 3.05 1.33
N ARG A 179 -4.52 4.13 1.51
CA ARG A 179 -4.15 5.48 1.07
C ARG A 179 -3.52 6.34 2.18
N ASP A 180 -3.22 5.76 3.33
CA ASP A 180 -2.63 6.45 4.48
C ASP A 180 -1.12 6.21 4.64
N SER A 181 -0.54 5.35 3.80
CA SER A 181 0.90 5.11 3.64
C SER A 181 1.48 5.91 2.49
N CYS A 182 2.80 6.11 2.49
CA CYS A 182 3.50 6.69 1.34
C CYS A 182 3.58 5.69 0.17
N LEU A 183 3.74 6.23 -1.04
CA LEU A 183 3.81 5.43 -2.27
C LEU A 183 5.00 4.46 -2.26
N LEU A 184 6.12 4.83 -1.62
CA LEU A 184 7.26 3.95 -1.42
C LEU A 184 6.84 2.64 -0.75
N VAL A 185 6.07 2.70 0.34
CA VAL A 185 5.61 1.51 1.06
C VAL A 185 4.72 0.65 0.17
N GLN A 186 3.81 1.26 -0.58
CA GLN A 186 2.93 0.52 -1.49
C GLN A 186 3.75 -0.25 -2.54
N ASN A 187 4.70 0.43 -3.19
CA ASN A 187 5.54 -0.17 -4.23
C ASN A 187 6.45 -1.25 -3.68
N VAL A 188 7.09 -1.02 -2.52
CA VAL A 188 7.98 -1.98 -1.89
C VAL A 188 7.21 -3.24 -1.51
N ILE A 189 6.07 -3.09 -0.85
CA ILE A 189 5.26 -4.22 -0.39
C ILE A 189 4.67 -4.99 -1.57
N GLU A 190 4.17 -4.30 -2.60
CA GLU A 190 3.69 -4.98 -3.81
C GLU A 190 4.81 -5.77 -4.49
N THR A 191 6.00 -5.19 -4.63
CA THR A 191 7.15 -5.86 -5.26
C THR A 191 7.62 -7.06 -4.44
N CYS A 192 7.70 -6.94 -3.12
CA CYS A 192 8.02 -8.06 -2.23
C CYS A 192 6.95 -9.16 -2.35
N LEU A 193 5.66 -8.83 -2.34
CA LEU A 193 4.59 -9.81 -2.51
C LEU A 193 4.63 -10.51 -3.88
N ARG A 194 4.95 -9.78 -4.96
CA ARG A 194 5.14 -10.37 -6.29
C ARG A 194 6.28 -11.37 -6.28
N LYS A 195 7.46 -11.00 -5.75
CA LYS A 195 8.61 -11.90 -5.64
C LYS A 195 8.32 -13.15 -4.82
N ILE A 196 7.62 -12.99 -3.69
CA ILE A 196 7.29 -14.10 -2.79
C ILE A 196 6.20 -15.02 -3.38
N LEU A 197 5.12 -14.46 -3.92
CA LEU A 197 3.94 -15.23 -4.30
C LEU A 197 3.95 -15.70 -5.76
N ILE A 198 4.57 -14.94 -6.67
CA ILE A 198 4.68 -15.26 -8.10
C ILE A 198 6.01 -15.99 -8.36
N ASP A 199 7.12 -15.32 -8.09
CA ASP A 199 8.46 -15.83 -8.42
C ASP A 199 8.93 -16.92 -7.44
N ARG A 200 8.28 -17.02 -6.27
CA ARG A 200 8.65 -17.90 -5.15
C ARG A 200 10.09 -17.66 -4.67
N ASP A 201 10.58 -16.44 -4.83
CA ASP A 201 11.93 -16.02 -4.46
C ASP A 201 11.90 -15.11 -3.22
N VAL A 202 12.05 -15.74 -2.06
CA VAL A 202 12.08 -15.04 -0.76
C VAL A 202 13.41 -14.29 -0.58
N VAL A 203 14.51 -14.82 -1.10
CA VAL A 203 15.85 -14.22 -0.96
C VAL A 203 15.94 -12.95 -1.78
N GLY A 204 15.50 -12.98 -3.04
CA GLY A 204 15.45 -11.77 -3.87
C GLY A 204 14.46 -10.73 -3.35
N ALA A 205 13.40 -11.13 -2.63
CA ALA A 205 12.51 -10.19 -1.95
C ALA A 205 13.20 -9.51 -0.76
N GLU A 206 14.00 -10.26 0.02
CA GLU A 206 14.82 -9.74 1.12
C GLU A 206 15.91 -8.78 0.61
N GLU A 207 16.65 -9.15 -0.43
CA GLU A 207 17.67 -8.30 -1.03
C GLU A 207 17.09 -7.00 -1.57
N TYR A 208 15.92 -7.07 -2.21
CA TYR A 208 15.21 -5.88 -2.69
C TYR A 208 14.79 -4.95 -1.55
N ALA A 209 14.25 -5.50 -0.45
CA ALA A 209 13.89 -4.73 0.74
C ALA A 209 15.13 -4.06 1.36
N LYS A 210 16.22 -4.81 1.53
CA LYS A 210 17.50 -4.31 2.06
C LYS A 210 18.09 -3.20 1.19
N LYS A 211 18.06 -3.36 -0.13
CA LYS A 211 18.49 -2.33 -1.09
C LYS A 211 17.65 -1.06 -0.96
N THR A 212 16.34 -1.20 -0.89
CA THR A 212 15.45 -0.03 -0.77
C THR A 212 15.65 0.71 0.55
N ILE A 213 15.88 -0.01 1.65
CA ILE A 213 16.23 0.60 2.95
C ILE A 213 17.57 1.35 2.85
N SER A 214 18.57 0.78 2.18
CA SER A 214 19.86 1.43 1.94
C SER A 214 19.71 2.71 1.12
N ASP A 215 18.92 2.66 0.04
CA ASP A 215 18.64 3.82 -0.81
C ASP A 215 17.87 4.92 -0.04
N LEU A 216 16.95 4.55 0.85
CA LEU A 216 16.25 5.50 1.72
C LEU A 216 17.23 6.20 2.68
N LEU A 217 18.08 5.45 3.38
CA LEU A 217 19.05 6.00 4.34
C LEU A 217 20.16 6.83 3.68
N GLN A 218 20.40 6.60 2.39
CA GLN A 218 21.35 7.36 1.56
C GLN A 218 20.69 8.55 0.82
N ASN A 219 19.43 8.89 1.09
CA ASN A 219 18.68 9.94 0.40
C ASN A 219 18.65 9.78 -1.14
N LYS A 220 18.56 8.53 -1.63
CA LYS A 220 18.46 8.21 -3.07
C LYS A 220 17.02 7.96 -3.52
N ILE A 221 16.05 8.07 -2.61
CA ILE A 221 14.62 7.93 -2.90
C ILE A 221 14.05 9.31 -3.21
N ASP A 222 13.30 9.37 -4.31
CA ASP A 222 12.62 10.60 -4.72
C ASP A 222 11.52 11.00 -3.74
N MET A 223 11.34 12.31 -3.55
CA MET A 223 10.39 12.84 -2.58
C MET A 223 8.93 12.50 -2.93
N SER A 224 8.59 12.35 -4.21
CA SER A 224 7.23 11.96 -4.64
C SER A 224 6.80 10.63 -4.00
N GLN A 225 7.75 9.72 -3.77
CA GLN A 225 7.48 8.42 -3.15
C GLN A 225 7.25 8.52 -1.63
N LEU A 226 7.64 9.63 -1.00
CA LEU A 226 7.56 9.87 0.44
C LEU A 226 6.34 10.70 0.84
N VAL A 227 5.59 11.23 -0.14
CA VAL A 227 4.37 12.01 0.10
C VAL A 227 3.30 11.13 0.73
N ILE A 228 2.72 11.62 1.83
CA ILE A 228 1.58 11.02 2.52
C ILE A 228 0.39 11.95 2.34
N THR A 229 -0.79 11.40 2.03
CA THR A 229 -2.01 12.20 1.88
C THR A 229 -3.06 11.78 2.90
N LYS A 230 -3.70 12.75 3.58
CA LYS A 230 -4.81 12.49 4.49
C LYS A 230 -5.96 13.48 4.27
N ALA A 231 -7.19 12.98 4.36
CA ALA A 231 -8.39 13.80 4.26
C ALA A 231 -8.58 14.65 5.51
N LEU A 232 -8.82 15.95 5.33
CA LEU A 232 -9.15 16.89 6.38
C LEU A 232 -10.66 16.82 6.67
N SER A 233 -11.05 15.92 7.58
CA SER A 233 -12.45 15.62 7.87
C SER A 233 -13.09 16.52 8.92
N LYS A 234 -12.29 17.19 9.75
CA LYS A 234 -12.75 18.05 10.84
C LYS A 234 -11.85 19.29 10.95
N SER A 235 -12.41 20.41 11.36
CA SER A 235 -11.64 21.61 11.74
C SER A 235 -10.87 21.37 13.02
N ASP A 236 -11.53 20.79 14.03
CA ASP A 236 -10.95 20.55 15.34
C ASP A 236 -10.88 19.06 15.65
N TYR A 237 -9.65 18.54 15.76
CA TYR A 237 -9.39 17.20 16.24
C TYR A 237 -9.10 17.23 17.74
N ALA A 238 -9.65 16.27 18.48
CA ALA A 238 -9.35 16.09 19.91
C ALA A 238 -7.86 15.86 20.18
N SER A 239 -7.12 15.33 19.21
CA SER A 239 -5.66 15.17 19.25
C SER A 239 -5.02 15.86 18.05
N LYS A 240 -3.87 16.50 18.26
CA LYS A 240 -3.13 17.18 17.19
C LYS A 240 -2.68 16.17 16.12
N GLN A 241 -3.17 16.37 14.90
CA GLN A 241 -2.83 15.54 13.75
C GLN A 241 -1.88 16.28 12.79
N PRO A 242 -0.93 15.59 12.14
CA PRO A 242 0.01 16.23 11.22
C PRO A 242 -0.65 17.01 10.08
N HIS A 243 -1.63 16.42 9.41
CA HIS A 243 -2.34 17.07 8.30
C HIS A 243 -3.16 18.29 8.74
N SER A 244 -3.71 18.28 9.96
CA SER A 244 -4.47 19.40 10.52
C SER A 244 -3.54 20.56 10.88
N CYS A 245 -2.46 20.30 11.60
CA CYS A 245 -1.49 21.33 11.98
C CYS A 245 -0.76 21.91 10.76
N LEU A 246 -0.55 21.12 9.70
CA LEU A 246 -0.04 21.62 8.44
C LEU A 246 -1.06 22.54 7.76
N ALA A 247 -2.33 22.14 7.65
CA ALA A 247 -3.36 22.97 7.04
C ALA A 247 -3.51 24.33 7.73
N GLU A 248 -3.43 24.38 9.06
CA GLU A 248 -3.40 25.62 9.84
C GLU A 248 -2.16 26.47 9.54
N ARG A 249 -0.97 25.86 9.41
CA ARG A 249 0.26 26.57 9.04
C ARG A 249 0.21 27.11 7.63
N MET A 250 -0.31 26.35 6.67
CA MET A 250 -0.53 26.81 5.29
C MET A 250 -1.47 28.01 5.29
N ARG A 251 -2.58 27.95 6.04
CA ARG A 251 -3.52 29.08 6.17
C ARG A 251 -2.90 30.34 6.77
N LYS A 252 -1.93 30.21 7.67
CA LYS A 252 -1.17 31.35 8.22
C LYS A 252 -0.16 31.93 7.23
N ARG A 253 0.43 31.10 6.36
CA ARG A 253 1.39 31.53 5.33
C ARG A 253 0.71 32.19 4.15
N ASP A 254 -0.30 31.53 3.59
CA ASP A 254 -1.12 32.02 2.50
C ASP A 254 -2.56 31.49 2.66
N PRO A 255 -3.52 32.34 3.07
CA PRO A 255 -4.92 31.93 3.21
C PRO A 255 -5.57 31.45 1.91
N GLY A 256 -5.09 31.92 0.74
CA GLY A 256 -5.72 31.65 -0.56
C GLY A 256 -5.49 30.24 -1.09
N SER A 257 -4.37 29.59 -0.70
CA SER A 257 -4.00 28.25 -1.13
C SER A 257 -4.25 27.17 -0.06
N ALA A 258 -4.85 27.55 1.07
CA ALA A 258 -5.03 26.65 2.20
C ALA A 258 -6.11 25.58 1.95
N PRO A 259 -5.87 24.31 2.33
CA PRO A 259 -6.86 23.23 2.22
C PRO A 259 -8.15 23.52 2.98
N THR A 260 -9.27 23.11 2.39
CA THR A 260 -10.62 23.21 2.96
C THR A 260 -11.10 21.88 3.53
N LEU A 261 -12.22 21.92 4.26
CA LEU A 261 -12.78 20.72 4.90
C LEU A 261 -13.31 19.77 3.81
N GLY A 262 -12.80 18.54 3.81
CA GLY A 262 -13.05 17.54 2.78
C GLY A 262 -11.84 17.28 1.87
N ASP A 263 -10.93 18.24 1.76
CA ASP A 263 -9.74 18.12 0.90
C ASP A 263 -8.72 17.14 1.47
N ARG A 264 -7.87 16.60 0.60
CA ARG A 264 -6.71 15.80 1.01
C ARG A 264 -5.49 16.68 1.09
N VAL A 265 -4.89 16.72 2.28
CA VAL A 265 -3.63 17.43 2.53
C VAL A 265 -2.47 16.46 2.27
N ALA A 266 -1.60 16.84 1.34
CA ALA A 266 -0.35 16.15 1.05
C ALA A 266 0.79 16.71 1.92
N TYR A 267 1.57 15.83 2.54
CA TYR A 267 2.68 16.23 3.39
C TYR A 267 3.82 15.22 3.40
N VAL A 268 5.01 15.69 3.75
CA VAL A 268 6.18 14.86 4.06
C VAL A 268 6.62 15.12 5.50
N ILE A 269 7.40 14.20 6.07
CA ILE A 269 7.95 14.36 7.43
C ILE A 269 9.42 14.81 7.33
N VAL A 270 9.68 16.04 7.76
CA VAL A 270 11.02 16.64 7.75
C VAL A 270 11.79 16.35 9.04
N LYS A 271 13.11 16.46 8.96
CA LYS A 271 14.01 16.32 10.09
C LYS A 271 13.86 17.53 11.03
N ALA A 272 13.65 17.26 12.31
CA ALA A 272 13.57 18.28 13.36
C ALA A 272 14.42 17.90 14.57
N THR A 273 14.24 18.63 15.68
CA THR A 273 14.89 18.30 16.96
C THR A 273 14.53 16.89 17.42
N LYS A 274 15.45 16.27 18.18
CA LYS A 274 15.27 14.91 18.70
C LYS A 274 13.98 14.87 19.54
N ASN A 275 13.13 13.87 19.28
CA ASN A 275 11.81 13.67 19.91
C ASN A 275 10.73 14.72 19.58
N ALA A 276 10.93 15.56 18.56
CA ALA A 276 9.86 16.43 18.08
C ALA A 276 8.66 15.59 17.58
N PRO A 277 7.43 15.93 17.98
CA PRO A 277 6.25 15.17 17.60
C PRO A 277 6.02 15.24 16.09
N ALA A 278 5.48 14.17 15.52
CA ALA A 278 5.28 14.06 14.07
C ALA A 278 4.39 15.18 13.47
N TYR A 279 3.50 15.78 14.27
CA TYR A 279 2.65 16.86 13.78
C TYR A 279 3.42 18.17 13.54
N GLU A 280 4.49 18.44 14.30
CA GLU A 280 5.38 19.59 14.10
C GLU A 280 6.33 19.37 12.93
N LYS A 281 6.68 18.11 12.66
CA LYS A 281 7.58 17.71 11.58
C LYS A 281 6.92 17.59 10.21
N SER A 282 5.60 17.75 10.12
CA SER A 282 4.92 17.71 8.82
C SER A 282 5.22 18.98 8.02
N GLU A 283 5.36 18.86 6.70
CA GLU A 283 5.56 20.04 5.85
C GLU A 283 5.02 19.77 4.45
N GLU A 284 4.66 20.84 3.74
CA GLU A 284 4.18 20.75 2.35
C GLU A 284 5.34 20.35 1.42
N PRO A 285 5.14 19.40 0.49
CA PRO A 285 6.22 18.93 -0.40
C PRO A 285 6.91 20.06 -1.19
N ILE A 286 6.14 21.05 -1.66
CA ILE A 286 6.68 22.16 -2.46
C ILE A 286 7.53 23.08 -1.59
N TYR A 287 7.04 23.42 -0.40
CA TYR A 287 7.81 24.21 0.55
C TYR A 287 9.13 23.52 0.90
N VAL A 288 9.12 22.18 1.03
CA VAL A 288 10.34 21.38 1.25
C VAL A 288 11.28 21.43 0.06
N LEU A 289 10.76 21.38 -1.16
CA LEU A 289 11.56 21.46 -2.39
C LEU A 289 12.22 22.83 -2.56
N GLU A 290 11.45 23.91 -2.41
CA GLU A 290 11.94 25.28 -2.55
C GLU A 290 12.99 25.63 -1.47
N ASN A 291 12.79 25.15 -0.24
CA ASN A 291 13.66 25.44 0.89
C ASN A 291 14.73 24.38 1.15
N ASN A 292 14.79 23.31 0.34
CA ASN A 292 15.72 22.19 0.48
C ASN A 292 15.79 21.63 1.92
N ILE A 293 14.62 21.39 2.52
CA ILE A 293 14.52 20.94 3.91
C ILE A 293 14.82 19.43 3.98
N PRO A 294 15.71 18.96 4.86
CA PRO A 294 16.01 17.53 4.97
C PRO A 294 14.82 16.69 5.43
N ILE A 295 14.67 15.52 4.83
CA ILE A 295 13.65 14.52 5.18
C ILE A 295 14.11 13.67 6.39
N ASP A 296 13.16 13.27 7.25
CA ASP A 296 13.42 12.36 8.37
C ASP A 296 13.39 10.90 7.92
N THR A 297 14.51 10.41 7.38
CA THR A 297 14.62 9.02 6.87
C THR A 297 14.39 7.96 7.95
N SER A 298 14.76 8.24 9.20
CA SER A 298 14.51 7.37 10.35
C SER A 298 13.01 7.17 10.60
N TYR A 299 12.22 8.25 10.52
CA TYR A 299 10.76 8.14 10.63
C TYR A 299 10.16 7.25 9.53
N TYR A 300 10.60 7.39 8.27
CA TYR A 300 10.08 6.55 7.19
C TYR A 300 10.48 5.08 7.36
N LEU A 301 11.70 4.80 7.82
CA LEU A 301 12.13 3.44 8.10
C LEU A 301 11.31 2.81 9.25
N GLU A 302 11.24 3.48 10.40
CA GLU A 302 10.65 2.93 11.62
C GLU A 302 9.12 2.95 11.61
N ASN A 303 8.49 4.02 11.10
CA ASN A 303 7.03 4.17 11.19
C ASN A 303 6.30 3.70 9.93
N GLN A 304 6.92 3.80 8.75
CA GLN A 304 6.26 3.51 7.48
C GLN A 304 6.64 2.11 6.93
N LEU A 305 7.93 1.77 6.87
CA LEU A 305 8.40 0.53 6.23
C LEU A 305 8.52 -0.67 7.17
N SER A 306 8.98 -0.48 8.41
CA SER A 306 9.31 -1.59 9.30
C SER A 306 8.12 -2.53 9.55
N LYS A 307 6.99 -2.00 10.03
CA LYS A 307 5.83 -2.80 10.43
C LYS A 307 5.21 -3.56 9.26
N PRO A 308 5.01 -2.95 8.07
CA PRO A 308 4.49 -3.68 6.92
C PRO A 308 5.44 -4.80 6.42
N LEU A 309 6.75 -4.55 6.41
CA LEU A 309 7.73 -5.57 6.03
C LEU A 309 7.73 -6.74 7.01
N MET A 310 7.78 -6.46 8.31
CA MET A 310 7.75 -7.50 9.34
C MET A 310 6.50 -8.38 9.23
N ARG A 311 5.31 -7.78 9.03
CA ARG A 311 4.05 -8.53 8.85
C ARG A 311 4.06 -9.54 7.70
N ILE A 312 4.85 -9.30 6.66
CA ILE A 312 4.89 -10.16 5.46
C ILE A 312 6.00 -11.20 5.57
N PHE A 313 7.15 -10.81 6.14
CA PHE A 313 8.30 -11.69 6.25
C PHE A 313 8.29 -12.58 7.50
N GLU A 314 7.70 -12.15 8.62
CA GLU A 314 7.61 -12.95 9.86
C GLU A 314 6.93 -14.31 9.65
N PRO A 315 5.78 -14.43 8.96
CA PRO A 315 5.14 -15.74 8.74
C PRO A 315 5.97 -16.71 7.89
N ILE A 316 6.98 -16.21 7.16
CA ILE A 316 7.78 -17.00 6.21
C ILE A 316 9.16 -17.32 6.80
N LEU A 317 9.83 -16.32 7.37
CA LEU A 317 11.21 -16.40 7.86
C LEU A 317 11.30 -16.55 9.39
N GLY A 318 10.21 -16.35 10.12
CA GLY A 318 10.21 -16.28 11.58
C GLY A 318 11.08 -15.12 12.10
N ASP A 319 11.85 -15.36 13.15
CA ASP A 319 12.69 -14.36 13.81
C ASP A 319 13.78 -13.75 12.91
N LYS A 320 14.16 -14.46 11.83
CA LYS A 320 15.15 -13.97 10.85
C LYS A 320 14.67 -12.72 10.11
N ALA A 321 13.37 -12.42 10.09
CA ALA A 321 12.83 -11.21 9.49
C ALA A 321 13.43 -9.93 10.10
N ASN A 322 13.85 -9.95 11.37
CA ASN A 322 14.48 -8.80 12.03
C ASN A 322 15.81 -8.37 11.37
N SER A 323 16.49 -9.29 10.66
CA SER A 323 17.72 -8.99 9.91
C SER A 323 17.49 -8.06 8.71
N LEU A 324 16.23 -7.82 8.31
CA LEU A 324 15.89 -6.83 7.30
C LEU A 324 16.12 -5.40 7.79
N LEU A 325 15.90 -5.15 9.08
CA LEU A 325 15.98 -3.82 9.68
C LEU A 325 17.36 -3.51 10.29
N ALA A 326 18.12 -4.56 10.62
CA ALA A 326 19.46 -4.44 11.18
C ALA A 326 20.47 -5.21 10.32
N GLY A 327 21.44 -4.50 9.74
CA GLY A 327 22.50 -5.11 8.94
C GLY A 327 23.52 -4.10 8.43
N GLU A 328 24.43 -4.55 7.57
CA GLU A 328 25.44 -3.65 6.98
C GLU A 328 24.81 -2.59 6.07
N HIS A 329 23.70 -2.92 5.43
CA HIS A 329 22.93 -2.03 4.57
C HIS A 329 22.31 -0.84 5.30
N THR A 330 22.15 -0.91 6.62
CA THR A 330 21.62 0.22 7.44
C THR A 330 22.71 1.03 8.15
N ARG A 331 23.98 0.63 8.07
CA ARG A 331 25.09 1.33 8.75
C ARG A 331 25.52 2.62 8.05
N ILE A 332 25.24 2.75 6.75
CA ILE A 332 25.62 3.91 5.95
C ILE A 332 24.43 4.87 5.91
N ILE A 333 24.49 5.92 6.72
CA ILE A 333 23.45 6.95 6.80
C ILE A 333 24.01 8.25 6.25
N GLN A 334 23.37 8.80 5.22
CA GLN A 334 23.72 10.11 4.69
C GLN A 334 22.90 11.18 5.41
N ASN A 335 23.59 11.96 6.26
CA ASN A 335 22.97 13.10 6.93
C ASN A 335 23.10 14.36 6.07
N THR A 336 21.99 14.77 5.45
CA THR A 336 21.86 16.09 4.84
C THR A 336 21.58 17.14 5.93
N THR A 337 22.19 18.30 5.79
CA THR A 337 22.02 19.44 6.69
C THR A 337 21.23 20.51 5.96
N PRO A 338 20.24 21.18 6.59
CA PRO A 338 19.46 22.20 5.90
C PRO A 338 20.36 23.32 5.40
N THR A 339 20.11 23.80 4.18
CA THR A 339 20.80 24.97 3.62
C THR A 339 20.33 26.28 4.27
N ILE A 340 19.13 26.28 4.85
CA ILE A 340 18.49 27.46 5.43
C ILE A 340 18.44 27.30 6.97
N GLY A 341 19.16 28.19 7.66
CA GLY A 341 19.17 28.26 9.12
C GLY A 341 20.19 29.30 9.61
N GLY A 342 19.88 30.00 10.70
CA GLY A 342 20.75 31.05 11.24
C GLY A 342 22.18 30.58 11.53
N LEU A 343 22.32 29.33 11.99
CA LEU A 343 23.61 28.72 12.29
C LEU A 343 24.39 28.26 11.03
N MET A 344 23.70 27.79 9.99
CA MET A 344 24.32 27.23 8.78
C MET A 344 24.98 28.30 7.91
N LYS A 345 24.57 29.57 8.04
CA LYS A 345 25.25 30.71 7.41
C LYS A 345 26.70 30.90 7.88
N PHE A 346 27.05 30.41 9.07
CA PHE A 346 28.39 30.53 9.66
C PHE A 346 29.18 29.22 9.59
N ALA A 347 28.65 28.18 8.94
CA ALA A 347 29.32 26.89 8.85
C ALA A 347 30.52 26.95 7.90
N VAL A 348 31.71 26.60 8.41
CA VAL A 348 32.92 26.46 7.60
C VAL A 348 32.98 25.06 7.02
N LYS A 349 32.98 24.94 5.69
CA LYS A 349 33.14 23.66 5.00
C LYS A 349 34.62 23.25 5.01
N THR A 350 34.95 22.17 5.69
CA THR A 350 36.29 21.57 5.65
C THR A 350 36.33 20.47 4.58
N PRO A 351 37.23 20.57 3.59
CA PRO A 351 37.40 19.49 2.62
C PRO A 351 37.91 18.23 3.32
N THR A 352 37.45 17.06 2.88
CA THR A 352 37.88 15.76 3.42
C THR A 352 38.42 14.89 2.30
N CYS A 353 39.38 14.03 2.63
CA CYS A 353 39.96 13.07 1.69
C CYS A 353 38.87 12.14 1.15
N LEU A 354 38.78 11.99 -0.18
CA LEU A 354 37.78 11.12 -0.80
C LEU A 354 37.87 9.65 -0.35
N GLY A 355 39.08 9.16 -0.08
CA GLY A 355 39.32 7.78 0.32
C GLY A 355 39.05 7.50 1.81
N CYS A 356 39.69 8.25 2.71
CA CYS A 356 39.68 7.97 4.15
C CYS A 356 38.88 8.97 5.01
N LYS A 357 38.26 9.99 4.39
CA LYS A 357 37.48 11.05 5.06
C LYS A 357 38.23 11.90 6.08
N THR A 358 39.56 11.78 6.18
CA THR A 358 40.39 12.67 7.01
C THR A 358 40.29 14.11 6.50
N PRO A 359 40.11 15.11 7.38
CA PRO A 359 40.13 16.53 6.99
C PRO A 359 41.42 16.90 6.26
N LEU A 360 41.29 17.66 5.18
CA LEU A 360 42.39 18.14 4.37
C LEU A 360 42.72 19.59 4.73
N SER A 361 44.01 19.95 4.61
CA SER A 361 44.43 21.34 4.72
C SER A 361 44.17 22.10 3.41
N LYS A 362 44.15 23.43 3.45
CA LYS A 362 43.81 24.29 2.28
C LYS A 362 44.72 24.11 1.07
N SER A 363 45.89 23.48 1.23
CA SER A 363 46.88 23.23 0.17
C SER A 363 46.82 21.82 -0.45
N ASP A 364 45.89 20.96 -0.01
CA ASP A 364 45.92 19.54 -0.36
C ASP A 364 45.02 19.19 -1.57
N ALA A 365 45.51 18.22 -2.36
CA ALA A 365 44.77 17.56 -3.45
C ALA A 365 43.52 16.81 -2.93
N ALA A 366 42.65 16.32 -3.83
CA ALA A 366 41.41 15.61 -3.50
C ALA A 366 41.57 14.35 -2.59
N VAL A 367 42.81 13.88 -2.39
CA VAL A 367 43.15 12.75 -1.51
C VAL A 367 44.34 13.11 -0.62
N CYS A 368 44.37 12.54 0.59
CA CYS A 368 45.51 12.68 1.49
C CYS A 368 46.75 11.93 0.96
N LYS A 369 47.93 12.21 1.53
CA LYS A 369 49.20 11.58 1.15
C LYS A 369 49.14 10.04 1.17
N HIS A 370 48.40 9.46 2.12
CA HIS A 370 48.24 8.01 2.25
C HIS A 370 47.32 7.39 1.19
N CYS A 371 46.31 8.13 0.70
CA CYS A 371 45.37 7.64 -0.31
C CYS A 371 45.81 7.96 -1.75
N LYS A 372 46.91 8.70 -1.93
CA LYS A 372 47.47 9.06 -3.24
C LYS A 372 47.69 7.86 -4.18
N PRO A 373 48.16 6.68 -3.73
CA PRO A 373 48.30 5.51 -4.60
C PRO A 373 46.97 5.00 -5.19
N LYS A 374 45.84 5.25 -4.51
CA LYS A 374 44.49 4.83 -4.95
C LYS A 374 43.76 5.89 -5.79
N LEU A 375 44.45 6.98 -6.18
CA LEU A 375 43.83 8.11 -6.86
C LEU A 375 43.15 7.70 -8.18
N GLY A 376 43.78 6.85 -8.98
CA GLY A 376 43.21 6.38 -10.25
C GLY A 376 41.89 5.62 -10.07
N GLU A 377 41.83 4.71 -9.08
CA GLU A 377 40.61 3.96 -8.74
C GLU A 377 39.49 4.89 -8.21
N LEU A 378 39.84 5.83 -7.34
CA LEU A 378 38.89 6.81 -6.80
C LEU A 378 38.36 7.75 -7.89
N PHE A 379 39.22 8.18 -8.81
CA PHE A 379 38.83 9.01 -9.94
C PHE A 379 37.87 8.27 -10.87
N GLN A 380 38.18 7.03 -11.25
CA GLN A 380 37.30 6.21 -12.08
C GLN A 380 35.91 6.05 -11.44
N LYS A 381 35.86 5.72 -10.14
CA LYS A 381 34.60 5.60 -9.40
C LYS A 381 33.75 6.87 -9.42
N GLN A 382 34.38 8.05 -9.29
CA GLN A 382 33.66 9.33 -9.34
C GLN A 382 33.23 9.66 -10.77
N LEU A 383 34.06 9.37 -11.77
CA LEU A 383 33.74 9.59 -13.17
C LEU A 383 32.51 8.77 -13.58
N ASP A 384 32.41 7.51 -13.15
CA ASP A 384 31.25 6.66 -13.42
C ASP A 384 29.96 7.23 -12.80
N VAL A 385 30.04 7.80 -11.59
CA VAL A 385 28.91 8.47 -10.94
C VAL A 385 28.49 9.71 -11.71
N VAL A 386 29.44 10.56 -12.12
CA VAL A 386 29.16 11.78 -12.89
C VAL A 386 28.52 11.42 -14.24
N ASN A 387 29.08 10.46 -14.99
CA ASN A 387 28.53 10.00 -16.26
C ASN A 387 27.07 9.52 -16.14
N SER A 388 26.77 8.78 -15.07
CA SER A 388 25.41 8.31 -14.77
C SER A 388 24.45 9.48 -14.49
N LEU A 389 24.89 10.46 -13.70
CA LEU A 389 24.10 11.66 -13.38
C LEU A 389 23.86 12.54 -14.60
N GLU A 390 24.86 12.75 -15.46
CA GLU A 390 24.71 13.51 -16.71
C GLU A 390 23.69 12.85 -17.64
N THR A 391 23.78 11.53 -17.80
CA THR A 391 22.82 10.76 -18.60
C THR A 391 21.40 10.89 -18.03
N HIS A 392 21.25 10.80 -16.71
CA HIS A 392 19.96 10.94 -16.05
C HIS A 392 19.39 12.35 -16.25
N PHE A 393 20.20 13.39 -16.03
CA PHE A 393 19.83 14.79 -16.22
C PHE A 393 19.34 15.05 -17.65
N ALA A 394 20.11 14.63 -18.66
CA ALA A 394 19.74 14.82 -20.07
C ALA A 394 18.42 14.11 -20.42
N ARG A 395 18.21 12.89 -19.93
CA ARG A 395 16.97 12.14 -20.19
C ARG A 395 15.73 12.82 -19.59
N LEU A 396 15.81 13.35 -18.37
CA LEU A 396 14.69 14.02 -17.74
C LEU A 396 14.33 15.34 -18.44
N TRP A 397 15.32 16.19 -18.70
CA TRP A 397 15.09 17.49 -19.35
C TRP A 397 14.54 17.35 -20.78
N THR A 398 15.07 16.41 -21.55
CA THR A 398 14.55 16.14 -22.91
C THR A 398 13.13 15.56 -22.88
N GLN A 399 12.77 14.79 -21.84
CA GLN A 399 11.40 14.31 -21.68
C GLN A 399 10.41 15.45 -21.41
N CYS A 400 10.81 16.47 -20.63
CA CYS A 400 9.98 17.66 -20.42
C CYS A 400 9.72 18.42 -21.73
N GLN A 401 10.71 18.55 -22.61
CA GLN A 401 10.53 19.17 -23.93
C GLN A 401 9.55 18.40 -24.81
N ARG A 402 9.63 17.06 -24.81
CA ARG A 402 8.67 16.21 -25.53
C ARG A 402 7.25 16.36 -24.99
N CYS A 403 7.11 16.46 -23.67
CA CYS A 403 5.81 16.66 -23.01
C CYS A 403 5.21 18.02 -23.36
N GLN A 404 6.02 19.09 -23.37
CA GLN A 404 5.60 20.42 -23.76
C GLN A 404 5.26 20.53 -25.26
N GLY A 405 5.97 19.78 -26.10
CA GLY A 405 5.82 19.79 -27.57
C GLY A 405 6.67 20.84 -28.29
N SER A 406 7.43 21.66 -27.58
CA SER A 406 8.34 22.67 -28.15
C SER A 406 9.79 22.39 -27.76
N LEU A 407 10.70 22.57 -28.71
CA LEU A 407 12.16 22.48 -28.48
C LEU A 407 12.82 23.86 -28.33
N HIS A 408 12.08 24.94 -28.61
CA HIS A 408 12.63 26.30 -28.74
C HIS A 408 12.14 27.26 -27.66
N GLN A 409 11.26 26.80 -26.78
CA GLN A 409 10.68 27.60 -25.70
C GLN A 409 11.14 27.07 -24.34
N ASP A 410 11.13 27.96 -23.35
CA ASP A 410 11.39 27.60 -21.97
C ASP A 410 10.30 26.66 -21.43
N ILE A 411 10.72 25.73 -20.58
CA ILE A 411 9.83 24.76 -19.92
C ILE A 411 9.37 25.37 -18.60
N LEU A 412 8.13 25.85 -18.54
CA LEU A 412 7.49 26.35 -17.32
C LEU A 412 6.31 25.46 -16.93
N CYS A 413 6.62 24.32 -16.31
CA CYS A 413 5.62 23.37 -15.83
C CYS A 413 5.70 23.24 -14.30
N SER A 414 4.60 23.54 -13.62
CA SER A 414 4.48 23.42 -12.16
C SER A 414 3.51 22.30 -11.76
N SER A 415 3.38 21.24 -12.58
CA SER A 415 2.55 20.07 -12.26
C SER A 415 3.08 19.38 -11.01
N ARG A 416 2.18 19.03 -10.10
CA ARG A 416 2.49 18.50 -8.75
C ARG A 416 2.06 17.05 -8.56
N ASP A 417 1.35 16.49 -9.54
CA ASP A 417 0.74 15.15 -9.52
C ASP A 417 1.67 14.06 -10.05
#